data_AF-A0A484C8X0-F1
#
_entry.id   AF-A0A484C8X0-F1
#
_cell.length_a   1.000
_cell.length_b   1.000
_cell.length_c   1.000
_cell.angle_alpha   90.00
_cell.angle_beta   90.00
_cell.angle_gamma   90.00
#
_symmetry.space_group_name_H-M   'P 1'
#
loop_
_entity.id
_entity.type
_entity.pdbx_description
1 polymer ?
#
loop_
_entity_poly.entity_id
_entity_poly.type
_entity_poly.pdbx_seq_one_letter_code
_entity_poly.pdbx_strand_id
1 'polypeptide(L)'
;MELTTLSRKRSLLSGYEKEPPLYTKKCLKTLLDRYETDRATEHAKLKTSWGRPCTPEACVNGRSQLLTDTESFFQQVSSWADTQYSVKKVLEHLKFRQSSDDILLSESVNKKFLEFRCDITEECGAEDKQHSWAVIEKQEEVVMYGPYYPNYNNGEHSEDILIKQTQELLESETVSEEWKVYVFTMNSPCLARNTDPCMLNLVQKAKEWWSVYGVKTHIGFVKSWGFKGAKENLFRDINYSQVDCINQAEDHENYVKAAEKADLNPLCENLFSDVKYLQSPTRFSLINRVQGSDWKSYFRSMHSIFESKPEEEKKICTQEANTVIEAAQVLLSEKSGSFEEYLDKGGAFAFDYTFSSQVSDVIQDQMRLTFQQCWKEMVQDKYAEIIREKLTEDFNQCAVHVFIKDIVKFTKEYLEIGRMQFSEEAPQVV
;
A
#
# COMPACT_ATOMS: atom_id res chain seq x y z
N MET A 1 23.68 -12.65 9.29
CA MET A 1 22.68 -12.00 10.16
C MET A 1 21.80 -13.14 10.67
N GLU A 2 21.86 -13.46 11.96
CA GLU A 2 21.12 -14.59 12.56
C GLU A 2 19.62 -14.27 12.54
N LEU A 3 18.81 -15.14 11.93
CA LEU A 3 17.35 -15.05 11.96
C LEU A 3 16.86 -15.59 13.31
N THR A 4 16.21 -14.75 14.10
CA THR A 4 15.58 -15.13 15.38
C THR A 4 14.31 -15.94 15.12
N THR A 5 14.40 -17.26 15.23
CA THR A 5 13.25 -18.17 15.32
C THR A 5 12.66 -18.14 16.74
N LEU A 6 11.48 -17.55 16.91
CA LEU A 6 10.64 -17.71 18.09
C LEU A 6 9.76 -18.96 17.92
N SER A 7 10.30 -20.16 18.14
CA SER A 7 9.49 -21.38 18.09
C SER A 7 8.71 -21.57 19.39
N ARG A 8 7.42 -21.22 19.43
CA ARG A 8 6.53 -21.63 20.53
C ARG A 8 5.81 -22.92 20.15
N LYS A 9 6.13 -24.03 20.81
CA LYS A 9 5.34 -25.28 20.69
C LYS A 9 4.10 -25.19 21.56
N ARG A 10 2.93 -24.93 20.95
CA ARG A 10 1.63 -25.04 21.63
C ARG A 10 1.10 -26.46 21.45
N SER A 11 1.04 -27.26 22.52
CA SER A 11 0.34 -28.54 22.50
C SER A 11 -1.17 -28.29 22.40
N LEU A 12 -1.85 -28.97 21.48
CA LEU A 12 -3.31 -28.86 21.28
C LEU A 12 -4.14 -29.64 22.31
N LEU A 13 -3.51 -30.30 23.29
CA LEU A 13 -4.20 -31.08 24.32
C LEU A 13 -4.49 -30.26 25.58
N SER A 14 -5.77 -30.01 25.84
CA SER A 14 -6.31 -29.57 27.12
C SER A 14 -6.19 -30.70 28.16
N GLY A 15 -5.38 -30.52 29.19
CA GLY A 15 -5.28 -31.46 30.32
C GLY A 15 -4.18 -31.15 31.34
N TYR A 16 -4.61 -30.66 32.51
CA TYR A 16 -3.96 -30.48 33.82
C TYR A 16 -2.50 -30.94 34.07
N GLU A 17 -1.71 -29.96 34.54
CA GLU A 17 -0.64 -29.94 35.57
C GLU A 17 0.55 -30.94 35.55
N LYS A 18 1.78 -30.40 35.46
CA LYS A 18 2.69 -30.07 36.59
C LYS A 18 4.06 -29.58 36.06
N GLU A 19 4.50 -28.39 36.46
CA GLU A 19 5.93 -28.00 36.45
C GLU A 19 6.73 -28.95 37.36
N PRO A 20 7.99 -29.34 37.04
CA PRO A 20 9.18 -28.45 37.12
C PRO A 20 10.39 -28.88 36.21
N PRO A 21 11.65 -28.44 36.43
CA PRO A 21 12.20 -27.10 36.60
C PRO A 21 13.20 -26.70 35.49
N LEU A 22 13.59 -25.42 35.51
CA LEU A 22 14.67 -24.76 34.76
C LEU A 22 15.93 -25.62 34.58
N TYR A 23 16.28 -25.92 33.33
CA TYR A 23 17.63 -26.32 32.94
C TYR A 23 18.16 -25.50 31.77
N THR A 24 19.46 -25.26 31.89
CA THR A 24 20.29 -24.28 31.21
C THR A 24 20.43 -24.47 29.70
N LYS A 25 20.46 -23.32 29.01
CA LYS A 25 20.85 -23.14 27.61
C LYS A 25 22.06 -24.01 27.23
N LYS A 26 21.88 -24.93 26.29
CA LYS A 26 22.95 -25.38 25.40
C LYS A 26 22.58 -25.04 23.97
N CYS A 27 23.22 -23.98 23.50
CA CYS A 27 23.24 -23.50 22.12
C CYS A 27 23.98 -24.53 21.26
N LEU A 28 23.30 -25.10 20.26
CA LEU A 28 23.92 -25.95 19.24
C LEU A 28 24.24 -25.05 18.04
N LYS A 29 25.44 -24.46 18.09
CA LYS A 29 26.19 -24.01 16.92
C LYS A 29 26.55 -25.25 16.11
N THR A 30 26.10 -25.33 14.86
CA THR A 30 26.88 -25.74 13.68
C THR A 30 25.92 -25.94 12.50
N LEU A 31 25.93 -25.01 11.53
CA LEU A 31 25.63 -25.25 10.10
C LEU A 31 25.87 -23.97 9.27
N LEU A 32 27.01 -23.32 9.50
CA LEU A 32 27.47 -22.14 8.75
C LEU A 32 28.97 -22.28 8.54
N ASP A 33 29.34 -23.25 7.71
CA ASP A 33 30.68 -23.39 7.15
C ASP A 33 30.54 -24.09 5.79
N ARG A 34 30.01 -23.34 4.82
CA ARG A 34 30.25 -23.54 3.38
C ARG A 34 29.65 -22.37 2.62
N TYR A 35 30.53 -21.70 1.86
CA TYR A 35 30.28 -20.64 0.87
C TYR A 35 30.42 -19.18 1.32
N GLU A 36 31.62 -18.83 1.78
CA GLU A 36 32.29 -17.61 1.30
C GLU A 36 33.41 -18.02 0.34
N THR A 37 33.15 -17.94 -0.97
CA THR A 37 34.16 -17.70 -2.03
C THR A 37 33.44 -17.60 -3.37
N ASP A 38 33.10 -16.38 -3.79
CA ASP A 38 33.66 -15.78 -5.01
C ASP A 38 32.92 -14.50 -5.37
N ARG A 39 33.62 -13.37 -5.18
CA ARG A 39 33.36 -12.14 -5.91
C ARG A 39 34.11 -12.24 -7.24
N ALA A 40 33.38 -12.27 -8.35
CA ALA A 40 33.88 -11.76 -9.62
C ALA A 40 32.72 -11.17 -10.42
N THR A 41 32.91 -9.92 -10.81
CA THR A 41 32.07 -9.07 -11.64
C THR A 41 31.91 -9.67 -13.03
N GLU A 42 30.68 -9.86 -13.53
CA GLU A 42 30.42 -9.84 -14.97
C GLU A 42 28.92 -9.65 -15.29
N HIS A 43 28.66 -8.71 -16.19
CA HIS A 43 27.35 -8.43 -16.77
C HIS A 43 26.87 -9.63 -17.60
N ALA A 44 25.88 -10.35 -17.10
CA ALA A 44 25.16 -11.34 -17.89
C ALA A 44 23.66 -11.24 -17.61
N LYS A 45 22.88 -11.07 -18.70
CA LYS A 45 21.43 -11.29 -18.73
C LYS A 45 21.13 -12.60 -17.99
N LEU A 46 20.54 -12.49 -16.80
CA LEU A 46 20.01 -13.62 -16.06
C LEU A 46 18.84 -14.19 -16.85
N LYS A 47 19.14 -15.20 -17.66
CA LYS A 47 18.19 -16.25 -17.99
C LYS A 47 17.61 -16.73 -16.67
N THR A 48 16.30 -16.72 -16.59
CA THR A 48 15.52 -17.48 -15.63
C THR A 48 16.16 -18.87 -15.48
N SER A 49 16.76 -19.12 -14.32
CA SER A 49 17.21 -20.44 -13.93
C SER A 49 15.96 -21.16 -13.46
N TRP A 50 15.28 -21.80 -14.41
CA TRP A 50 14.18 -22.72 -14.14
C TRP A 50 14.71 -23.79 -13.19
N GLY A 51 14.15 -23.83 -11.98
CA GLY A 51 14.31 -24.97 -11.08
C GLY A 51 13.97 -26.26 -11.83
N ARG A 52 14.67 -27.34 -11.49
CA ARG A 52 14.48 -28.68 -12.09
C ARG A 52 13.00 -28.98 -12.29
N PRO A 53 12.58 -29.54 -13.44
CA PRO A 53 11.24 -30.09 -13.57
C PRO A 53 11.06 -31.15 -12.48
N CYS A 54 10.11 -30.94 -11.56
CA CYS A 54 9.67 -31.98 -10.67
C CYS A 54 9.23 -33.16 -11.53
N THR A 55 9.85 -34.32 -11.33
CA THR A 55 9.40 -35.55 -11.96
C THR A 55 7.97 -35.86 -11.46
N PRO A 56 7.04 -36.28 -12.34
CA PRO A 56 5.65 -36.55 -11.96
C PRO A 56 5.49 -37.56 -10.81
N GLU A 57 6.51 -38.39 -10.58
CA GLU A 57 6.57 -39.43 -9.57
C GLU A 57 6.65 -38.91 -8.12
N ALA A 58 6.97 -37.62 -7.90
CA ALA A 58 7.05 -37.01 -6.57
C ALA A 58 5.81 -36.19 -6.18
N CYS A 59 4.79 -36.11 -7.03
CA CYS A 59 3.58 -35.32 -6.77
C CYS A 59 2.53 -36.18 -6.06
N VAL A 60 2.08 -35.74 -4.88
CA VAL A 60 1.05 -36.45 -4.09
C VAL A 60 -0.30 -36.50 -4.84
N ASN A 61 -0.53 -35.53 -5.74
CA ASN A 61 -1.81 -35.35 -6.44
C ASN A 61 -1.69 -35.56 -7.97
N GLY A 62 -1.50 -36.81 -8.40
CA GLY A 62 -1.45 -37.18 -9.82
C GLY A 62 -2.83 -37.34 -10.46
N ARG A 63 -3.47 -36.26 -10.94
CA ARG A 63 -4.64 -36.34 -11.83
C ARG A 63 -4.39 -35.67 -13.19
N SER A 64 -4.65 -36.41 -14.26
CA SER A 64 -4.43 -36.01 -15.67
C SER A 64 -5.24 -34.79 -16.14
N GLN A 65 -6.40 -34.52 -15.51
CA GLN A 65 -7.22 -33.33 -15.79
C GLN A 65 -6.58 -32.01 -15.29
N LEU A 66 -5.59 -32.09 -14.40
CA LEU A 66 -4.92 -30.94 -13.78
C LEU A 66 -3.93 -30.24 -14.73
N LEU A 67 -3.48 -30.91 -15.81
CA LEU A 67 -2.41 -30.42 -16.69
C LEU A 67 -2.85 -29.26 -17.59
N THR A 68 -4.03 -29.34 -18.19
CA THR A 68 -4.57 -28.28 -19.08
C THR A 68 -5.00 -27.04 -18.28
N ASP A 69 -5.61 -27.26 -17.11
CA ASP A 69 -5.96 -26.19 -16.17
C ASP A 69 -4.71 -25.51 -15.60
N THR A 70 -3.62 -26.27 -15.40
CA THR A 70 -2.35 -25.75 -14.91
C THR A 70 -1.69 -24.77 -15.87
N GLU A 71 -1.64 -25.06 -17.18
CA GLU A 71 -1.05 -24.15 -18.17
C GLU A 71 -1.86 -22.85 -18.27
N SER A 72 -3.20 -22.96 -18.27
CA SER A 72 -4.10 -21.80 -18.25
C SER A 72 -3.95 -20.95 -16.99
N PHE A 73 -3.75 -21.58 -15.83
CA PHE A 73 -3.51 -20.92 -14.55
C PHE A 73 -2.20 -20.13 -14.57
N PHE A 74 -1.10 -20.75 -14.99
CA PHE A 74 0.20 -20.08 -15.07
C PHE A 74 0.15 -18.91 -16.05
N GLN A 75 -0.48 -19.08 -17.21
CA GLN A 75 -0.66 -18.00 -18.16
C GLN A 75 -1.47 -16.84 -17.55
N GLN A 76 -2.54 -17.14 -16.80
CA GLN A 76 -3.34 -16.13 -16.13
C GLN A 76 -2.53 -15.40 -15.03
N VAL A 77 -1.82 -16.12 -14.18
CA VAL A 77 -0.94 -15.54 -13.13
C VAL A 77 0.16 -14.69 -13.76
N SER A 78 0.82 -15.19 -14.81
CA SER A 78 1.88 -14.45 -15.52
C SER A 78 1.35 -13.21 -16.25
N SER A 79 0.11 -13.23 -16.75
CA SER A 79 -0.49 -12.03 -17.36
C SER A 79 -0.63 -10.88 -16.37
N TRP A 80 -0.79 -11.15 -15.07
CA TRP A 80 -0.80 -10.12 -14.03
C TRP A 80 0.56 -9.48 -13.79
N ALA A 81 1.66 -10.13 -14.17
CA ALA A 81 2.98 -9.52 -14.14
C ALA A 81 3.17 -8.47 -15.25
N ASP A 82 2.34 -8.49 -16.30
CA ASP A 82 2.28 -7.44 -17.30
C ASP A 82 1.45 -6.25 -16.76
N THR A 83 2.14 -5.15 -16.47
CA THR A 83 1.53 -3.91 -15.99
C THR A 83 0.46 -3.38 -16.95
N GLN A 84 0.66 -3.45 -18.27
CA GLN A 84 -0.31 -2.90 -19.22
C GLN A 84 -1.61 -3.72 -19.22
N TYR A 85 -1.48 -5.04 -19.27
CA TYR A 85 -2.62 -5.96 -19.19
C TYR A 85 -3.42 -5.74 -17.90
N SER A 86 -2.71 -5.76 -16.77
CA SER A 86 -3.35 -5.71 -15.47
C SER A 86 -3.97 -4.34 -15.16
N VAL A 87 -3.32 -3.23 -15.50
CA VAL A 87 -3.91 -1.88 -15.39
C VAL A 87 -5.16 -1.77 -16.26
N LYS A 88 -5.11 -2.21 -17.52
CA LYS A 88 -6.28 -2.18 -18.41
C LYS A 88 -7.46 -2.95 -17.80
N LYS A 89 -7.18 -4.15 -17.30
CA LYS A 89 -8.19 -5.01 -16.67
C LYS A 89 -8.82 -4.36 -15.44
N VAL A 90 -8.03 -3.71 -14.59
CA VAL A 90 -8.53 -3.00 -13.39
C VAL A 90 -9.39 -1.80 -13.80
N LEU A 91 -8.94 -0.99 -14.77
CA LEU A 91 -9.69 0.16 -15.25
C LEU A 91 -11.03 -0.24 -15.89
N GLU A 92 -11.10 -1.37 -16.59
CA GLU A 92 -12.36 -1.91 -17.11
C GLU A 92 -13.34 -2.27 -15.98
N HIS A 93 -12.86 -2.86 -14.88
CA HIS A 93 -13.71 -3.20 -13.73
C HIS A 93 -14.19 -1.96 -12.96
N LEU A 94 -13.31 -0.96 -12.80
CA LEU A 94 -13.68 0.33 -12.20
C LEU A 94 -14.79 1.02 -13.00
N LYS A 95 -14.68 1.05 -14.35
CA LYS A 95 -15.69 1.66 -15.24
C LYS A 95 -17.10 1.12 -14.97
N PHE A 96 -17.23 -0.19 -14.82
CA PHE A 96 -18.53 -0.84 -14.63
C PHE A 96 -19.00 -0.87 -13.17
N ARG A 97 -18.21 -0.34 -12.23
CA ARG A 97 -18.52 -0.28 -10.79
C ARG A 97 -19.08 -1.59 -10.25
N GLN A 98 -18.55 -2.72 -10.73
CA GLN A 98 -18.88 -4.01 -10.13
C GLN A 98 -18.45 -3.93 -8.66
N SER A 99 -19.30 -4.36 -7.72
CA SER A 99 -19.04 -4.13 -6.30
C SER A 99 -17.62 -4.59 -5.95
N SER A 100 -16.81 -3.63 -5.54
CA SER A 100 -15.47 -3.83 -5.01
C SER A 100 -15.57 -4.19 -3.53
N ASP A 101 -16.58 -4.98 -3.16
CA ASP A 101 -16.65 -5.54 -1.82
C ASP A 101 -15.38 -6.38 -1.64
N ASP A 102 -14.62 -6.11 -0.59
CA ASP A 102 -13.40 -6.84 -0.31
C ASP A 102 -13.68 -8.35 -0.35
N ILE A 103 -12.74 -9.12 -0.87
CA ILE A 103 -12.81 -10.57 -0.74
C ILE A 103 -12.37 -10.90 0.67
N LEU A 104 -13.35 -11.26 1.49
CA LEU A 104 -13.18 -11.56 2.90
C LEU A 104 -12.74 -13.01 3.08
N LEU A 105 -11.92 -13.25 4.10
CA LEU A 105 -11.62 -14.61 4.54
C LEU A 105 -12.90 -15.30 5.03
N SER A 106 -12.97 -16.62 4.85
CA SER A 106 -14.01 -17.43 5.48
C SER A 106 -13.98 -17.29 7.00
N GLU A 107 -15.14 -17.41 7.65
CA GLU A 107 -15.27 -17.20 9.11
C GLU A 107 -14.28 -18.06 9.93
N SER A 108 -14.08 -19.31 9.51
CA SER A 108 -13.16 -20.24 10.19
C SER A 108 -11.70 -19.82 10.06
N VAL A 109 -11.27 -19.38 8.88
CA VAL A 109 -9.90 -18.92 8.62
C VAL A 109 -9.67 -17.55 9.25
N ASN A 110 -10.64 -16.64 9.16
CA ASN A 110 -10.57 -15.33 9.80
C ASN A 110 -10.40 -15.47 11.31
N LYS A 111 -11.16 -16.37 11.96
CA LYS A 111 -11.02 -16.66 13.38
C LYS A 111 -9.60 -17.10 13.75
N LYS A 112 -9.00 -17.99 12.95
CA LYS A 112 -7.60 -18.42 13.14
C LYS A 112 -6.61 -17.28 13.02
N PHE A 113 -6.76 -16.41 12.03
CA PHE A 113 -5.91 -15.23 11.91
C PHE A 113 -6.04 -14.27 13.09
N LEU A 114 -7.25 -14.08 13.64
CA LEU A 114 -7.45 -13.27 14.83
C LEU A 114 -6.78 -13.90 16.07
N GLU A 115 -6.91 -15.21 16.27
CA GLU A 115 -6.23 -15.95 17.34
C GLU A 115 -4.70 -15.78 17.26
N PHE A 116 -4.11 -16.05 16.09
CA PHE A 116 -2.66 -15.92 15.89
C PHE A 116 -2.17 -14.48 16.01
N ARG A 117 -2.97 -13.51 15.59
CA ARG A 117 -2.63 -12.09 15.75
C ARG A 117 -2.58 -11.69 17.22
N CYS A 118 -3.53 -12.15 18.04
CA CYS A 118 -3.51 -11.92 19.49
C CYS A 118 -2.23 -12.50 20.10
N ASP A 119 -1.89 -13.76 19.78
CA ASP A 119 -0.69 -14.42 20.27
C ASP A 119 0.60 -13.63 19.90
N ILE A 120 0.72 -13.15 18.65
CA ILE A 120 1.88 -12.35 18.22
C ILE A 120 1.91 -10.97 18.86
N THR A 121 0.75 -10.32 19.01
CA THR A 121 0.67 -8.99 19.61
C THR A 121 1.03 -9.04 21.10
N GLU A 122 0.67 -10.11 21.80
CA GLU A 122 1.07 -10.34 23.20
C GLU A 122 2.58 -10.53 23.33
N GLU A 123 3.22 -11.24 22.39
CA GLU A 123 4.65 -11.56 22.44
C GLU A 123 5.55 -10.42 21.93
N CYS A 124 5.16 -9.75 20.84
CA CYS A 124 5.99 -8.78 20.13
C CYS A 124 5.53 -7.32 20.29
N GLY A 125 4.35 -7.09 20.87
CA GLY A 125 3.72 -5.78 20.97
C GLY A 125 2.83 -5.45 19.77
N ALA A 126 2.08 -4.36 19.90
CA ALA A 126 1.23 -3.85 18.82
C ALA A 126 2.07 -3.18 17.73
N GLU A 127 1.81 -3.56 16.48
CA GLU A 127 2.51 -3.04 15.31
C GLU A 127 1.54 -2.32 14.36
N ASP A 128 1.84 -1.06 14.07
CA ASP A 128 1.07 -0.19 13.17
C ASP A 128 1.72 -0.06 11.77
N LYS A 129 3.00 -0.42 11.66
CA LYS A 129 3.80 -0.37 10.43
C LYS A 129 3.58 -1.58 9.54
N GLN A 130 4.03 -1.47 8.29
CA GLN A 130 4.06 -2.62 7.37
C GLN A 130 4.93 -3.72 7.94
N HIS A 131 4.32 -4.89 8.14
CA HIS A 131 4.99 -6.11 8.57
C HIS A 131 4.23 -7.33 8.09
N SER A 132 4.85 -8.49 8.22
CA SER A 132 4.24 -9.78 7.93
C SER A 132 4.73 -10.87 8.89
N TRP A 133 3.90 -11.86 9.15
CA TRP A 133 4.25 -13.04 9.95
C TRP A 133 3.58 -14.27 9.34
N ALA A 134 4.03 -15.46 9.73
CA ALA A 134 3.37 -16.69 9.31
C ALA A 134 3.34 -17.74 10.41
N VAL A 135 2.44 -18.70 10.22
CA VAL A 135 2.17 -19.79 11.13
C VAL A 135 2.05 -21.09 10.34
N ILE A 136 2.74 -22.13 10.79
CA ILE A 136 2.51 -23.51 10.35
C ILE A 136 1.72 -24.22 11.45
N GLU A 137 0.45 -24.48 11.19
CA GLU A 137 -0.41 -25.27 12.06
C GLU A 137 -0.25 -26.75 11.71
N LYS A 138 0.29 -27.53 12.64
CA LYS A 138 0.43 -28.99 12.56
C LYS A 138 -0.59 -29.66 13.48
N GLN A 139 -0.66 -30.99 13.44
CA GLN A 139 -1.64 -31.76 14.23
C GLN A 139 -1.44 -31.65 15.74
N GLU A 140 -0.20 -31.48 16.22
CA GLU A 140 0.12 -31.43 17.65
C GLU A 140 0.80 -30.12 18.08
N GLU A 141 1.29 -29.34 17.12
CA GLU A 141 2.04 -28.12 17.38
C GLU A 141 1.72 -27.02 16.37
N VAL A 142 1.95 -25.78 16.80
CA VAL A 142 1.86 -24.59 15.97
C VAL A 142 3.24 -23.95 15.94
N VAL A 143 3.76 -23.61 14.76
CA VAL A 143 5.07 -22.94 14.62
C VAL A 143 4.83 -21.54 14.08
N MET A 144 5.11 -20.52 14.88
CA MET A 144 4.90 -19.11 14.53
C MET A 144 6.26 -18.43 14.30
N TYR A 145 6.34 -17.50 13.34
CA TYR A 145 7.57 -16.76 13.06
C TYR A 145 7.29 -15.40 12.40
N GLY A 146 8.21 -14.47 12.63
CA GLY A 146 8.00 -13.03 12.44
C GLY A 146 7.79 -12.32 13.78
N PRO A 147 7.37 -11.04 13.78
CA PRO A 147 7.10 -10.21 12.61
C PRO A 147 8.37 -9.88 11.80
N TYR A 148 8.25 -9.86 10.48
CA TYR A 148 9.26 -9.35 9.55
C TYR A 148 8.84 -8.00 9.01
N TYR A 149 9.82 -7.14 8.78
CA TYR A 149 9.61 -5.79 8.27
C TYR A 149 10.33 -5.66 6.92
N PRO A 150 9.76 -4.91 5.96
CA PRO A 150 10.39 -4.71 4.67
C PRO A 150 11.67 -3.89 4.80
N ASN A 151 12.70 -4.24 4.03
CA ASN A 151 13.92 -3.47 3.91
C ASN A 151 13.99 -2.83 2.52
N TYR A 152 13.35 -1.67 2.40
CA TYR A 152 13.23 -0.94 1.13
C TYR A 152 14.58 -0.49 0.55
N ASN A 153 15.61 -0.32 1.37
CA ASN A 153 16.95 0.05 0.90
C ASN A 153 17.58 -1.06 0.04
N ASN A 154 17.23 -2.32 0.32
CA ASN A 154 17.71 -3.48 -0.41
C ASN A 154 16.66 -4.02 -1.40
N GLY A 155 15.49 -3.38 -1.49
CA GLY A 155 14.36 -3.88 -2.30
C GLY A 155 13.74 -5.19 -1.78
N GLU A 156 14.02 -5.57 -0.53
CA GLU A 156 13.53 -6.80 0.09
C GLU A 156 12.20 -6.54 0.79
N HIS A 157 11.19 -7.33 0.44
CA HIS A 157 9.88 -7.27 1.07
C HIS A 157 9.78 -8.31 2.19
N SER A 158 8.94 -8.05 3.19
CA SER A 158 8.80 -8.97 4.34
C SER A 158 8.23 -10.33 3.93
N GLU A 159 7.47 -10.38 2.83
CA GLU A 159 6.98 -11.60 2.20
C GLU A 159 8.08 -12.47 1.60
N ASP A 160 9.20 -11.90 1.14
CA ASP A 160 10.32 -12.69 0.58
C ASP A 160 10.97 -13.55 1.68
N ILE A 161 11.15 -12.95 2.87
CA ILE A 161 11.70 -13.62 4.05
C ILE A 161 10.75 -14.72 4.52
N LEU A 162 9.45 -14.42 4.57
CA LEU A 162 8.42 -15.40 4.96
C LEU A 162 8.39 -16.61 4.03
N ILE A 163 8.37 -16.39 2.71
CA ILE A 163 8.35 -17.49 1.72
C ILE A 163 9.56 -18.38 1.92
N LYS A 164 10.75 -17.79 2.03
CA LYS A 164 12.00 -18.52 2.22
C LYS A 164 11.94 -19.38 3.49
N GLN A 165 11.55 -18.79 4.61
CA GLN A 165 11.51 -19.51 5.88
C GLN A 165 10.41 -20.59 5.90
N THR A 166 9.26 -20.34 5.28
CA THR A 166 8.21 -21.36 5.12
C THR A 166 8.75 -22.56 4.34
N GLN A 167 9.43 -22.30 3.22
CA GLN A 167 10.02 -23.34 2.39
C GLN A 167 11.04 -24.19 3.17
N GLU A 168 11.96 -23.53 3.88
CA GLU A 168 12.99 -24.22 4.69
C GLU A 168 12.37 -25.12 5.77
N LEU A 169 11.32 -24.65 6.45
CA LEU A 169 10.62 -25.43 7.47
C LEU A 169 9.92 -26.67 6.87
N LEU A 170 9.25 -26.51 5.73
CA LEU A 170 8.59 -27.62 5.04
C LEU A 170 9.59 -28.64 4.46
N GLU A 171 10.77 -28.20 4.02
CA GLU A 171 11.83 -29.09 3.53
C GLU A 171 12.56 -29.85 4.65
N SER A 172 12.62 -29.27 5.85
CA SER A 172 13.38 -29.83 6.98
C SER A 172 12.67 -30.96 7.72
N GLU A 173 11.37 -31.16 7.50
CA GLU A 173 10.53 -32.07 8.28
C GLU A 173 9.77 -33.08 7.41
N THR A 174 9.32 -34.17 8.03
CA THR A 174 8.36 -35.09 7.38
C THR A 174 6.97 -34.45 7.46
N VAL A 175 6.58 -33.79 6.37
CA VAL A 175 5.31 -33.04 6.31
C VAL A 175 4.11 -33.98 6.16
N SER A 176 2.99 -33.62 6.81
CA SER A 176 1.69 -34.28 6.67
C SER A 176 0.71 -33.40 5.89
N GLU A 177 -0.19 -34.01 5.13
CA GLU A 177 -1.25 -33.33 4.36
C GLU A 177 -2.23 -32.52 5.25
N GLU A 178 -2.23 -32.77 6.56
CA GLU A 178 -3.08 -32.03 7.51
C GLU A 178 -2.51 -30.65 7.89
N TRP A 179 -1.26 -30.36 7.52
CA TRP A 179 -0.61 -29.10 7.88
C TRP A 179 -1.20 -27.94 7.09
N LYS A 180 -1.23 -26.78 7.73
CA LYS A 180 -1.69 -25.53 7.12
C LYS A 180 -0.70 -24.41 7.35
N VAL A 181 -0.50 -23.60 6.31
CA VAL A 181 0.29 -22.38 6.37
C VAL A 181 -0.66 -21.19 6.40
N TYR A 182 -0.52 -20.32 7.40
CA TYR A 182 -1.20 -19.04 7.47
C TYR A 182 -0.16 -17.94 7.30
N VAL A 183 -0.34 -17.09 6.29
CA VAL A 183 0.52 -15.93 6.00
C VAL A 183 -0.28 -14.67 6.26
N PHE A 184 0.19 -13.83 7.17
CA PHE A 184 -0.39 -12.53 7.45
C PHE A 184 0.48 -11.41 6.89
N THR A 185 -0.16 -10.36 6.39
CA THR A 185 0.48 -9.13 5.97
C THR A 185 -0.35 -7.91 6.38
N MET A 186 0.26 -6.82 6.83
CA MET A 186 -0.49 -5.60 7.16
C MET A 186 -1.14 -5.00 5.90
N ASN A 187 -0.33 -4.73 4.88
CA ASN A 187 -0.78 -4.41 3.53
C ASN A 187 -0.78 -5.67 2.67
N SER A 188 -1.77 -5.81 1.78
CA SER A 188 -1.86 -6.91 0.80
C SER A 188 -0.53 -7.07 0.06
N PRO A 189 -0.03 -8.31 -0.16
CA PRO A 189 1.18 -8.54 -0.94
C PRO A 189 1.13 -7.81 -2.29
N CYS A 190 2.24 -7.20 -2.69
CA CYS A 190 2.24 -6.37 -3.89
C CYS A 190 1.95 -7.17 -5.17
N LEU A 191 1.22 -6.54 -6.10
CA LEU A 191 0.93 -7.07 -7.43
C LEU A 191 1.93 -6.62 -8.50
N ALA A 192 2.76 -5.61 -8.20
CA ALA A 192 3.83 -5.16 -9.08
C ALA A 192 5.09 -4.82 -8.26
N ARG A 193 6.27 -5.19 -8.79
CA ARG A 193 7.58 -4.72 -8.34
C ARG A 193 8.61 -4.93 -9.46
N ASN A 194 9.85 -4.50 -9.26
CA ASN A 194 10.92 -4.66 -10.27
C ASN A 194 11.39 -6.13 -10.40
N THR A 195 11.10 -6.94 -9.38
CA THR A 195 11.29 -8.38 -9.30
C THR A 195 9.91 -9.09 -9.28
N ASP A 196 9.86 -10.40 -9.02
CA ASP A 196 8.61 -11.18 -9.07
C ASP A 196 7.62 -10.75 -7.99
N PRO A 197 6.44 -10.17 -8.29
CA PRO A 197 5.53 -9.61 -7.28
C PRO A 197 5.18 -10.57 -6.13
N CYS A 198 5.09 -10.06 -4.90
CA CYS A 198 4.91 -10.88 -3.71
C CYS A 198 3.64 -11.73 -3.78
N MET A 199 2.53 -11.17 -4.28
CA MET A 199 1.28 -11.92 -4.41
C MET A 199 1.42 -13.08 -5.41
N LEU A 200 2.08 -12.84 -6.55
CA LEU A 200 2.29 -13.86 -7.58
C LEU A 200 3.22 -14.97 -7.06
N ASN A 201 4.28 -14.61 -6.33
CA ASN A 201 5.20 -15.56 -5.73
C ASN A 201 4.52 -16.40 -4.64
N LEU A 202 3.69 -15.80 -3.78
CA LEU A 202 2.92 -16.53 -2.78
C LEU A 202 1.92 -17.51 -3.40
N VAL A 203 1.21 -17.10 -4.45
CA VAL A 203 0.29 -17.98 -5.20
C VAL A 203 1.05 -19.17 -5.80
N GLN A 204 2.22 -18.90 -6.39
CA GLN A 204 3.07 -19.94 -6.94
C GLN A 204 3.56 -20.91 -5.87
N LYS A 205 4.01 -20.38 -4.73
CA LYS A 205 4.50 -21.18 -3.60
C LYS A 205 3.40 -21.99 -2.94
N ALA A 206 2.19 -21.44 -2.80
CA ALA A 206 1.04 -22.20 -2.32
C ALA A 206 0.74 -23.43 -3.20
N LYS A 207 0.86 -23.29 -4.53
CA LYS A 207 0.71 -24.42 -5.46
C LYS A 207 1.82 -25.45 -5.28
N GLU A 208 3.07 -25.01 -5.14
CA GLU A 208 4.21 -25.89 -4.90
C GLU A 208 4.05 -26.64 -3.58
N TRP A 209 3.71 -25.94 -2.50
CA TRP A 209 3.50 -26.53 -1.18
C TRP A 209 2.35 -27.53 -1.17
N TRP A 210 1.27 -27.24 -1.88
CA TRP A 210 0.18 -28.18 -2.08
C TRP A 210 0.59 -29.42 -2.88
N SER A 211 1.32 -29.23 -3.98
CA SER A 211 1.66 -30.32 -4.91
C SER A 211 2.69 -31.29 -4.33
N VAL A 212 3.65 -30.75 -3.57
CA VAL A 212 4.77 -31.51 -3.00
C VAL A 212 4.43 -32.04 -1.61
N TYR A 213 3.78 -31.24 -0.76
CA TYR A 213 3.57 -31.58 0.65
C TYR A 213 2.10 -31.77 1.05
N GLY A 214 1.14 -31.50 0.14
CA GLY A 214 -0.28 -31.53 0.47
C GLY A 214 -0.73 -30.40 1.41
N VAL A 215 0.08 -29.35 1.57
CA VAL A 215 -0.15 -28.27 2.53
C VAL A 215 -1.06 -27.20 1.96
N LYS A 216 -2.11 -26.84 2.71
CA LYS A 216 -3.00 -25.72 2.35
C LYS A 216 -2.44 -24.40 2.85
N THR A 217 -2.64 -23.35 2.07
CA THR A 217 -2.15 -22.00 2.36
C THR A 217 -3.32 -21.04 2.51
N HIS A 218 -3.28 -20.22 3.55
CA HIS A 218 -4.23 -19.14 3.81
C HIS A 218 -3.45 -17.83 3.89
N ILE A 219 -3.88 -16.81 3.16
CA ILE A 219 -3.23 -15.49 3.12
C ILE A 219 -4.22 -14.43 3.58
N GLY A 220 -3.91 -13.80 4.70
CA GLY A 220 -4.72 -12.75 5.31
C GLY A 220 -4.03 -11.39 5.21
N PHE A 221 -4.79 -10.34 4.90
CA PHE A 221 -4.29 -8.97 4.93
C PHE A 221 -5.27 -7.97 5.54
N VAL A 222 -4.77 -6.82 6.02
CA VAL A 222 -5.60 -5.78 6.67
C VAL A 222 -6.00 -4.66 5.71
N LYS A 223 -5.05 -4.18 4.90
CA LYS A 223 -5.24 -3.05 3.98
C LYS A 223 -4.92 -3.46 2.55
N SER A 224 -5.76 -3.05 1.59
CA SER A 224 -5.50 -3.26 0.16
C SER A 224 -4.49 -2.24 -0.33
N TRP A 225 -3.28 -2.71 -0.67
CA TRP A 225 -2.21 -1.88 -1.23
C TRP A 225 -2.03 -2.08 -2.73
N GLY A 226 -2.29 -3.27 -3.27
CA GLY A 226 -2.38 -3.51 -4.71
C GLY A 226 -1.09 -3.26 -5.50
N PHE A 227 -1.12 -2.30 -6.43
CA PHE A 227 -0.04 -2.01 -7.38
C PHE A 227 1.09 -1.19 -6.77
N LYS A 228 2.28 -1.28 -7.38
CA LYS A 228 3.46 -0.49 -6.99
C LYS A 228 3.17 1.01 -7.13
N GLY A 229 3.25 1.73 -6.02
CA GLY A 229 3.33 3.18 -6.01
C GLY A 229 3.06 3.71 -4.61
N ALA A 230 3.81 4.72 -4.18
CA ALA A 230 3.28 5.60 -3.14
C ALA A 230 1.96 6.18 -3.67
N LYS A 231 0.97 6.39 -2.79
CA LYS A 231 -0.31 7.06 -3.10
C LYS A 231 -0.14 8.32 -3.96
N GLU A 232 1.03 8.92 -3.87
CA GLU A 232 1.41 10.19 -4.48
C GLU A 232 1.79 10.11 -5.97
N ASN A 233 2.07 8.91 -6.53
CA ASN A 233 2.70 8.81 -7.87
C ASN A 233 1.88 8.13 -8.97
N LEU A 234 0.90 7.28 -8.65
CA LEU A 234 0.19 6.51 -9.67
C LEU A 234 -0.62 7.41 -10.63
N PHE A 235 -1.22 8.46 -10.07
CA PHE A 235 -2.06 9.42 -10.79
C PHE A 235 -1.48 10.84 -10.74
N ARG A 236 -0.15 10.97 -10.72
CA ARG A 236 0.54 12.26 -10.56
C ARG A 236 0.15 13.28 -11.63
N ASP A 237 -0.21 12.82 -12.83
CA ASP A 237 -0.61 13.67 -13.95
C ASP A 237 -1.98 14.34 -13.72
N ILE A 238 -2.77 13.89 -12.72
CA ILE A 238 -4.03 14.50 -12.34
C ILE A 238 -3.75 15.68 -11.40
N ASN A 239 -3.53 16.85 -11.99
CA ASN A 239 -3.42 18.14 -11.30
C ASN A 239 -4.77 18.88 -11.26
N TYR A 240 -4.82 20.05 -10.62
CA TYR A 240 -6.05 20.83 -10.55
C TYR A 240 -6.58 21.22 -11.94
N SER A 241 -5.71 21.57 -12.89
CA SER A 241 -6.14 21.94 -14.26
C SER A 241 -6.88 20.78 -14.96
N GLN A 242 -6.44 19.54 -14.75
CA GLN A 242 -7.16 18.35 -15.22
C GLN A 242 -8.53 18.24 -14.56
N VAL A 243 -8.57 18.33 -13.23
CA VAL A 243 -9.80 18.24 -12.44
C VAL A 243 -10.81 19.32 -12.85
N ASP A 244 -10.37 20.55 -13.06
CA ASP A 244 -11.19 21.68 -13.51
C ASP A 244 -11.70 21.48 -14.95
N CYS A 245 -10.87 21.01 -15.87
CA CYS A 245 -11.31 20.66 -17.23
C CYS A 245 -12.38 19.56 -17.21
N ILE A 246 -12.23 18.55 -16.34
CA ILE A 246 -13.21 17.46 -16.19
C ILE A 246 -14.54 17.99 -15.62
N ASN A 247 -14.48 18.91 -14.64
CA ASN A 247 -15.67 19.55 -14.06
C ASN A 247 -16.49 20.30 -15.10
N GLN A 248 -15.82 20.97 -16.04
CA GLN A 248 -16.46 21.81 -17.05
C GLN A 248 -16.98 21.02 -18.26
N ALA A 249 -16.48 19.81 -18.47
CA ALA A 249 -16.85 18.98 -19.61
C ALA A 249 -18.09 18.13 -19.34
N GLU A 250 -19.03 18.08 -20.27
CA GLU A 250 -20.24 17.24 -20.17
C GLU A 250 -19.92 15.75 -20.30
N ASP A 251 -19.03 15.41 -21.23
CA ASP A 251 -18.61 14.05 -21.57
C ASP A 251 -17.09 13.99 -21.86
N HIS A 252 -16.60 12.77 -22.12
CA HIS A 252 -15.17 12.54 -22.36
C HIS A 252 -14.68 13.22 -23.64
N GLU A 253 -15.51 13.28 -24.69
CA GLU A 253 -15.13 13.90 -25.97
C GLU A 253 -14.92 15.41 -25.83
N ASN A 254 -15.81 16.09 -25.12
CA ASN A 254 -15.69 17.51 -24.81
C ASN A 254 -14.49 17.78 -23.89
N TYR A 255 -14.22 16.89 -22.94
CA TYR A 255 -13.04 16.96 -22.08
C TYR A 255 -11.74 16.86 -22.89
N VAL A 256 -11.62 15.89 -23.81
CA VAL A 256 -10.42 15.72 -24.64
C VAL A 256 -10.13 16.99 -25.43
N LYS A 257 -11.16 17.57 -26.08
CA LYS A 257 -11.02 18.83 -26.83
C LYS A 257 -10.60 20.01 -25.94
N ALA A 258 -11.07 20.06 -24.69
CA ALA A 258 -10.70 21.10 -23.74
C ALA A 258 -9.26 20.92 -23.22
N ALA A 259 -8.89 19.69 -22.87
CA ALA A 259 -7.56 19.32 -22.41
C ALA A 259 -6.50 19.63 -23.47
N GLU A 260 -6.74 19.26 -24.74
CA GLU A 260 -5.83 19.57 -25.85
C GLU A 260 -5.63 21.08 -26.05
N LYS A 261 -6.69 21.89 -25.91
CA LYS A 261 -6.59 23.36 -25.97
C LYS A 261 -5.81 23.95 -24.81
N ALA A 262 -5.83 23.30 -23.66
CA ALA A 262 -5.11 23.70 -22.45
C ALA A 262 -3.69 23.10 -22.36
N ASP A 263 -3.22 22.42 -23.42
CA ASP A 263 -1.93 21.71 -23.46
C ASP A 263 -1.78 20.66 -22.34
N LEU A 264 -2.89 19.99 -22.02
CA LEU A 264 -2.96 18.90 -21.06
C LEU A 264 -2.99 17.55 -21.78
N ASN A 265 -2.32 16.55 -21.23
CA ASN A 265 -2.42 15.17 -21.69
C ASN A 265 -3.80 14.60 -21.31
N PRO A 266 -4.69 14.27 -22.27
CA PRO A 266 -6.03 13.81 -21.93
C PRO A 266 -6.02 12.46 -21.22
N LEU A 267 -6.80 12.34 -20.15
CA LEU A 267 -7.04 11.06 -19.47
C LEU A 267 -7.88 10.13 -20.34
N CYS A 268 -7.72 8.82 -20.14
CA CYS A 268 -8.60 7.84 -20.78
C CYS A 268 -10.03 7.94 -20.22
N GLU A 269 -11.01 7.44 -20.99
CA GLU A 269 -12.44 7.54 -20.67
C GLU A 269 -12.79 6.99 -19.27
N ASN A 270 -12.13 5.92 -18.84
CA ASN A 270 -12.37 5.28 -17.54
C ASN A 270 -11.94 6.22 -16.40
N LEU A 271 -10.70 6.74 -16.48
CA LEU A 271 -10.19 7.69 -15.47
C LEU A 271 -10.97 9.00 -15.46
N PHE A 272 -11.39 9.50 -16.62
CA PHE A 272 -12.29 10.65 -16.71
C PHE A 272 -13.57 10.42 -15.90
N SER A 273 -14.21 9.26 -16.10
CA SER A 273 -15.47 8.90 -15.44
C SER A 273 -15.31 8.76 -13.92
N ASP A 274 -14.20 8.17 -13.47
CA ASP A 274 -13.88 7.98 -12.05
C ASP A 274 -13.58 9.31 -11.37
N VAL A 275 -12.74 10.16 -11.96
CA VAL A 275 -12.45 11.50 -11.44
C VAL A 275 -13.72 12.33 -11.37
N LYS A 276 -14.54 12.32 -12.42
CA LYS A 276 -15.82 13.04 -12.47
C LYS A 276 -16.78 12.60 -11.37
N TYR A 277 -16.76 11.33 -10.99
CA TYR A 277 -17.55 10.83 -9.88
C TYR A 277 -17.04 11.29 -8.51
N LEU A 278 -15.72 11.21 -8.30
CA LEU A 278 -15.06 11.63 -7.05
C LEU A 278 -15.23 13.12 -6.75
N GLN A 279 -15.56 13.93 -7.75
CA GLN A 279 -15.85 15.37 -7.64
C GLN A 279 -17.23 15.71 -7.03
N SER A 280 -18.15 14.72 -6.90
CA SER A 280 -19.43 14.89 -6.18
C SER A 280 -19.18 15.46 -4.77
N PRO A 281 -20.06 16.32 -4.21
CA PRO A 281 -19.73 17.32 -3.19
C PRO A 281 -19.01 16.72 -1.98
N THR A 282 -17.69 16.65 -2.12
CA THR A 282 -16.80 16.03 -1.15
C THR A 282 -16.31 17.15 -0.26
N ARG A 283 -16.80 17.18 0.97
CA ARG A 283 -16.15 17.97 2.01
C ARG A 283 -14.80 17.35 2.33
N PHE A 284 -13.77 18.18 2.45
CA PHE A 284 -12.42 17.73 2.79
C PHE A 284 -11.81 18.62 3.87
N SER A 285 -10.80 18.10 4.58
CA SER A 285 -10.08 18.83 5.64
C SER A 285 -8.68 19.18 5.14
N LEU A 286 -8.25 20.43 5.34
CA LEU A 286 -6.91 20.88 4.97
C LEU A 286 -5.83 20.44 5.98
N ILE A 287 -6.13 20.30 7.28
CA ILE A 287 -5.12 20.04 8.31
C ILE A 287 -4.58 18.60 8.32
N ASN A 288 -5.40 17.57 8.06
CA ASN A 288 -4.94 16.17 8.18
C ASN A 288 -3.86 15.77 7.15
N ARG A 289 -3.48 16.68 6.24
CA ARG A 289 -2.53 16.44 5.14
C ARG A 289 -1.42 17.49 5.03
N VAL A 290 -1.29 18.31 6.07
CA VAL A 290 -0.20 19.27 6.25
C VAL A 290 0.46 18.96 7.59
N GLN A 291 0.98 17.73 7.75
CA GLN A 291 1.94 17.47 8.82
C GLN A 291 3.33 17.89 8.31
N GLY A 292 3.85 18.97 8.90
CA GLY A 292 5.20 19.44 8.63
C GLY A 292 5.24 20.77 7.87
N SER A 293 6.41 21.39 7.92
CA SER A 293 6.81 22.70 7.36
C SER A 293 6.53 22.96 5.86
N ASP A 294 5.74 22.12 5.19
CA ASP A 294 5.62 22.08 3.73
C ASP A 294 4.61 23.10 3.18
N TRP A 295 3.53 23.43 3.90
CA TRP A 295 2.56 24.41 3.37
C TRP A 295 3.13 25.84 3.25
N LYS A 296 4.08 26.22 4.12
CA LYS A 296 4.79 27.49 4.02
C LYS A 296 5.56 27.60 2.69
N SER A 297 5.88 26.48 2.05
CA SER A 297 6.57 26.47 0.75
C SER A 297 5.75 27.10 -0.37
N TYR A 298 4.41 27.02 -0.31
CA TYR A 298 3.50 27.68 -1.25
C TYR A 298 3.63 29.21 -1.21
N PHE A 299 4.05 29.77 -0.08
CA PHE A 299 4.15 31.22 0.11
C PHE A 299 5.54 31.78 -0.18
N ARG A 300 6.48 30.97 -0.73
CA ARG A 300 7.84 31.44 -1.07
C ARG A 300 7.85 32.66 -1.98
N SER A 301 6.92 32.73 -2.94
CA SER A 301 6.81 33.85 -3.88
C SER A 301 6.48 35.18 -3.19
N MET A 302 5.89 35.18 -1.99
CA MET A 302 5.69 36.40 -1.20
C MET A 302 7.02 37.06 -0.84
N HIS A 303 8.08 36.27 -0.64
CA HIS A 303 9.40 36.82 -0.34
C HIS A 303 10.08 37.46 -1.56
N SER A 304 9.74 37.00 -2.76
CA SER A 304 10.31 37.53 -4.00
C SER A 304 9.81 38.93 -4.35
N ILE A 305 8.69 39.38 -3.77
CA ILE A 305 8.12 40.74 -3.98
C ILE A 305 9.15 41.84 -3.65
N PHE A 306 9.98 41.61 -2.63
CA PHE A 306 10.86 42.63 -2.07
C PHE A 306 12.36 42.26 -2.14
N GLU A 307 12.72 41.27 -2.96
CA GLU A 307 14.12 40.90 -3.19
C GLU A 307 14.96 42.05 -3.76
N SER A 308 14.34 42.94 -4.54
CA SER A 308 14.97 44.10 -5.19
C SER A 308 14.93 45.39 -4.35
N LYS A 309 14.39 45.35 -3.13
CA LYS A 309 14.22 46.51 -2.25
C LYS A 309 15.46 46.76 -1.37
N PRO A 310 15.65 47.98 -0.84
CA PRO A 310 16.69 48.28 0.14
C PRO A 310 16.63 47.33 1.34
N GLU A 311 17.78 47.04 1.95
CA GLU A 311 17.93 45.98 2.97
C GLU A 311 17.05 46.22 4.21
N GLU A 312 16.83 47.47 4.60
CA GLU A 312 15.94 47.85 5.70
C GLU A 312 14.46 47.57 5.37
N GLU A 313 13.99 47.98 4.20
CA GLU A 313 12.61 47.73 3.73
C GLU A 313 12.36 46.23 3.53
N LYS A 314 13.36 45.53 2.99
CA LYS A 314 13.34 44.09 2.78
C LYS A 314 13.14 43.32 4.08
N LYS A 315 13.82 43.70 5.16
CA LYS A 315 13.66 43.08 6.49
C LYS A 315 12.24 43.28 7.04
N ILE A 316 11.71 44.50 6.95
CA ILE A 316 10.34 44.82 7.41
C ILE A 316 9.32 44.02 6.62
N CYS A 317 9.41 44.00 5.29
CA CYS A 317 8.48 43.25 4.44
C CYS A 317 8.60 41.73 4.63
N THR A 318 9.81 41.21 4.86
CA THR A 318 10.02 39.78 5.18
C THR A 318 9.35 39.39 6.48
N GLN A 319 9.52 40.22 7.52
CA GLN A 319 8.89 40.00 8.81
C GLN A 319 7.36 40.02 8.68
N GLU A 320 6.82 41.02 7.98
CA GLU A 320 5.38 41.13 7.74
C GLU A 320 4.85 39.93 6.95
N ALA A 321 5.54 39.49 5.89
CA ALA A 321 5.17 38.31 5.11
C ALA A 321 5.10 37.06 6.00
N ASN A 322 6.10 36.84 6.85
CA ASN A 322 6.11 35.73 7.79
C ASN A 322 4.95 35.82 8.78
N THR A 323 4.63 37.01 9.29
CA THR A 323 3.49 37.22 10.20
C THR A 323 2.15 36.93 9.52
N VAL A 324 1.95 37.40 8.28
CA VAL A 324 0.75 37.09 7.48
C VAL A 324 0.60 35.59 7.30
N ILE A 325 1.69 34.92 6.88
CA ILE A 325 1.72 33.46 6.70
C ILE A 325 1.35 32.80 8.03
N GLU A 326 2.03 33.11 9.13
CA GLU A 326 1.72 32.51 10.44
C GLU A 326 0.28 32.74 10.90
N ALA A 327 -0.28 33.93 10.68
CA ALA A 327 -1.68 34.21 10.98
C ALA A 327 -2.65 33.37 10.12
N ALA A 328 -2.32 33.13 8.85
CA ALA A 328 -3.11 32.30 7.94
C ALA A 328 -3.17 30.82 8.37
N GLN A 329 -2.27 30.37 9.24
CA GLN A 329 -2.29 28.99 9.75
C GLN A 329 -3.62 28.65 10.45
N VAL A 330 -4.28 29.62 11.07
CA VAL A 330 -5.58 29.45 11.74
C VAL A 330 -6.69 29.03 10.76
N LEU A 331 -6.56 29.38 9.49
CA LEU A 331 -7.53 29.04 8.44
C LEU A 331 -7.49 27.57 8.05
N LEU A 332 -6.39 26.86 8.33
CA LEU A 332 -6.18 25.47 7.92
C LEU A 332 -7.02 24.45 8.73
N SER A 333 -7.93 24.90 9.60
CA SER A 333 -8.79 24.12 10.52
C SER A 333 -9.07 22.65 10.14
N GLU A 334 -9.05 21.77 11.16
CA GLU A 334 -9.45 20.36 11.06
C GLU A 334 -10.87 20.15 10.52
N LYS A 335 -11.74 21.16 10.67
CA LYS A 335 -13.12 21.11 10.20
C LYS A 335 -13.15 20.97 8.68
N SER A 336 -13.84 19.94 8.22
CA SER A 336 -14.07 19.71 6.79
C SER A 336 -14.88 20.86 6.17
N GLY A 337 -14.42 21.38 5.03
CA GLY A 337 -15.12 22.38 4.23
C GLY A 337 -15.23 21.97 2.76
N SER A 338 -15.98 22.74 1.97
CA SER A 338 -15.95 22.63 0.50
C SER A 338 -14.73 23.33 -0.09
N PHE A 339 -14.44 23.04 -1.35
CA PHE A 339 -13.37 23.70 -2.10
C PHE A 339 -13.58 25.23 -2.15
N GLU A 340 -14.80 25.65 -2.47
CA GLU A 340 -15.22 27.06 -2.54
C GLU A 340 -15.11 27.74 -1.18
N GLU A 341 -15.54 27.07 -0.11
CA GLU A 341 -15.43 27.60 1.25
C GLU A 341 -13.96 27.90 1.64
N TYR A 342 -13.01 27.07 1.20
CA TYR A 342 -11.59 27.33 1.46
C TYR A 342 -11.01 28.45 0.61
N LEU A 343 -11.44 28.59 -0.65
CA LEU A 343 -11.06 29.73 -1.48
C LEU A 343 -11.58 31.04 -0.88
N ASP A 344 -12.85 31.06 -0.49
CA ASP A 344 -13.50 32.24 0.10
C ASP A 344 -12.84 32.65 1.42
N LYS A 345 -12.47 31.68 2.27
CA LYS A 345 -11.74 31.95 3.53
C LYS A 345 -10.41 32.64 3.30
N GLY A 346 -9.62 32.17 2.33
CA GLY A 346 -8.33 32.80 2.01
C GLY A 346 -8.49 34.18 1.40
N GLY A 347 -9.47 34.34 0.52
CA GLY A 347 -9.82 35.64 -0.07
C GLY A 347 -10.23 36.66 0.99
N ALA A 348 -11.13 36.28 1.90
CA ALA A 348 -11.60 37.10 3.00
C ALA A 348 -10.46 37.45 3.96
N PHE A 349 -9.64 36.48 4.37
CA PHE A 349 -8.48 36.74 5.22
C PHE A 349 -7.52 37.74 4.60
N ALA A 350 -7.20 37.59 3.31
CA ALA A 350 -6.30 38.49 2.60
C ALA A 350 -6.85 39.91 2.52
N PHE A 351 -8.17 40.11 2.58
CA PHE A 351 -8.81 41.42 2.59
C PHE A 351 -8.88 42.01 4.01
N ASP A 352 -9.22 41.19 5.00
CA ASP A 352 -9.43 41.61 6.39
C ASP A 352 -8.11 41.78 7.18
N TYR A 353 -7.01 41.20 6.71
CA TYR A 353 -5.72 41.32 7.38
C TYR A 353 -5.24 42.77 7.44
N THR A 354 -4.84 43.21 8.63
CA THR A 354 -4.29 44.55 8.87
C THR A 354 -2.77 44.51 8.80
N PHE A 355 -2.18 45.09 7.76
CA PHE A 355 -0.73 45.18 7.60
C PHE A 355 -0.13 46.26 8.52
N SER A 356 1.14 46.06 8.88
CA SER A 356 1.92 47.08 9.58
C SER A 356 1.98 48.40 8.80
N SER A 357 1.80 49.52 9.50
CA SER A 357 1.95 50.88 8.95
C SER A 357 3.36 51.20 8.44
N GLN A 358 4.34 50.33 8.73
CA GLN A 358 5.72 50.43 8.22
C GLN A 358 5.85 49.93 6.77
N VAL A 359 4.83 49.26 6.24
CA VAL A 359 4.79 48.78 4.85
C VAL A 359 3.94 49.73 4.03
N SER A 360 4.47 50.23 2.91
CA SER A 360 3.72 51.14 2.03
C SER A 360 2.49 50.46 1.42
N ASP A 361 1.40 51.21 1.20
CA ASP A 361 0.14 50.70 0.63
C ASP A 361 0.33 49.89 -0.66
N VAL A 362 1.22 50.34 -1.56
CA VAL A 362 1.54 49.62 -2.81
C VAL A 362 2.11 48.21 -2.55
N ILE A 363 2.96 48.08 -1.52
CA ILE A 363 3.51 46.78 -1.13
C ILE A 363 2.46 45.94 -0.42
N GLN A 364 1.59 46.54 0.39
CA GLN A 364 0.48 45.83 1.02
C GLN A 364 -0.45 45.22 -0.03
N ASP A 365 -0.86 45.99 -1.04
CA ASP A 365 -1.70 45.50 -2.14
C ASP A 365 -1.03 44.34 -2.89
N GLN A 366 0.27 44.47 -3.18
CA GLN A 366 1.05 43.41 -3.81
C GLN A 366 1.13 42.15 -2.94
N MET A 367 1.30 42.31 -1.62
CA MET A 367 1.29 41.19 -0.67
C MET A 367 -0.07 40.52 -0.60
N ARG A 368 -1.18 41.27 -0.61
CA ARG A 368 -2.54 40.72 -0.64
C ARG A 368 -2.76 39.88 -1.89
N LEU A 369 -2.45 40.42 -3.07
CA LEU A 369 -2.61 39.73 -4.34
C LEU A 369 -1.76 38.46 -4.40
N THR A 370 -0.49 38.55 -3.98
CA THR A 370 0.41 37.40 -3.98
C THR A 370 -0.06 36.34 -2.98
N PHE A 371 -0.49 36.75 -1.78
CA PHE A 371 -1.05 35.81 -0.80
C PHE A 371 -2.28 35.09 -1.35
N GLN A 372 -3.22 35.80 -1.96
CA GLN A 372 -4.42 35.20 -2.55
C GLN A 372 -4.07 34.16 -3.62
N GLN A 373 -3.07 34.48 -4.46
CA GLN A 373 -2.58 33.55 -5.47
C GLN A 373 -1.95 32.30 -4.84
N CYS A 374 -1.04 32.45 -3.87
CA CYS A 374 -0.41 31.32 -3.17
C CYS A 374 -1.46 30.45 -2.44
N TRP A 375 -2.44 31.09 -1.80
CA TRP A 375 -3.52 30.41 -1.11
C TRP A 375 -4.36 29.58 -2.09
N LYS A 376 -4.74 30.18 -3.22
CA LYS A 376 -5.48 29.50 -4.29
C LYS A 376 -4.71 28.28 -4.81
N GLU A 377 -3.42 28.44 -5.12
CA GLU A 377 -2.56 27.34 -5.58
C GLU A 377 -2.50 26.19 -4.57
N MET A 378 -2.30 26.51 -3.29
CA MET A 378 -2.29 25.51 -2.21
C MET A 378 -3.62 24.74 -2.12
N VAL A 379 -4.76 25.45 -2.14
CA VAL A 379 -6.08 24.80 -2.06
C VAL A 379 -6.35 23.93 -3.29
N GLN A 380 -5.98 24.40 -4.48
CA GLN A 380 -6.10 23.67 -5.74
C GLN A 380 -5.26 22.39 -5.74
N ASP A 381 -4.01 22.47 -5.32
CA ASP A 381 -3.10 21.33 -5.25
C ASP A 381 -3.59 20.28 -4.25
N LYS A 382 -4.02 20.72 -3.06
CA LYS A 382 -4.55 19.83 -2.02
C LYS A 382 -5.85 19.16 -2.45
N TYR A 383 -6.70 19.89 -3.17
CA TYR A 383 -7.92 19.29 -3.73
C TYR A 383 -7.58 18.19 -4.74
N ALA A 384 -6.66 18.45 -5.67
CA ALA A 384 -6.21 17.44 -6.62
C ALA A 384 -5.53 16.23 -5.93
N GLU A 385 -4.76 16.47 -4.86
CA GLU A 385 -4.15 15.42 -4.02
C GLU A 385 -5.21 14.48 -3.39
N ILE A 386 -6.33 15.04 -2.93
CA ILE A 386 -7.44 14.24 -2.40
C ILE A 386 -8.06 13.34 -3.46
N ILE A 387 -8.27 13.86 -4.66
CA ILE A 387 -8.77 13.06 -5.78
C ILE A 387 -7.78 11.95 -6.12
N ARG A 388 -6.47 12.26 -6.24
CA ARG A 388 -5.43 11.25 -6.51
C ARG A 388 -5.38 10.17 -5.45
N GLU A 389 -5.48 10.52 -4.17
CA GLU A 389 -5.45 9.54 -3.09
C GLU A 389 -6.66 8.61 -3.11
N LYS A 390 -7.87 9.15 -3.26
CA LYS A 390 -9.09 8.34 -3.36
C LYS A 390 -9.04 7.42 -4.56
N LEU A 391 -8.67 7.96 -5.72
CA LEU A 391 -8.52 7.18 -6.94
C LEU A 391 -7.46 6.07 -6.78
N THR A 392 -6.35 6.35 -6.10
CA THR A 392 -5.32 5.33 -5.81
C THR A 392 -5.84 4.24 -4.87
N GLU A 393 -6.60 4.61 -3.85
CA GLU A 393 -7.23 3.65 -2.94
C GLU A 393 -8.23 2.75 -3.67
N ASP A 394 -9.16 3.34 -4.43
CA ASP A 394 -10.15 2.60 -5.23
C ASP A 394 -9.49 1.68 -6.26
N PHE A 395 -8.46 2.19 -6.95
CA PHE A 395 -7.69 1.41 -7.91
C PHE A 395 -6.98 0.21 -7.27
N ASN A 396 -6.32 0.42 -6.12
CA ASN A 396 -5.60 -0.64 -5.43
C ASN A 396 -6.55 -1.69 -4.82
N GLN A 397 -7.68 -1.27 -4.26
CA GLN A 397 -8.73 -2.18 -3.81
C GLN A 397 -9.26 -3.02 -4.98
N CYS A 398 -9.61 -2.38 -6.09
CA CYS A 398 -10.09 -3.07 -7.28
C CYS A 398 -9.03 -4.04 -7.84
N ALA A 399 -7.75 -3.65 -7.87
CA ALA A 399 -6.66 -4.50 -8.31
C ALA A 399 -6.55 -5.80 -7.51
N VAL A 400 -6.54 -5.70 -6.19
CA VAL A 400 -6.47 -6.86 -5.29
C VAL A 400 -7.71 -7.75 -5.48
N HIS A 401 -8.90 -7.14 -5.55
CA HIS A 401 -10.17 -7.85 -5.76
C HIS A 401 -10.19 -8.66 -7.06
N VAL A 402 -9.89 -8.00 -8.18
CA VAL A 402 -9.93 -8.63 -9.51
C VAL A 402 -8.85 -9.71 -9.61
N PHE A 403 -7.68 -9.50 -9.02
CA PHE A 403 -6.64 -10.53 -8.95
C PHE A 403 -7.13 -11.77 -8.20
N ILE A 404 -7.61 -11.62 -6.97
CA ILE A 404 -8.04 -12.77 -6.17
C ILE A 404 -9.21 -13.50 -6.86
N LYS A 405 -10.17 -12.77 -7.46
CA LYS A 405 -11.27 -13.36 -8.24
C LYS A 405 -10.79 -14.22 -9.42
N ASP A 406 -9.72 -13.83 -10.09
CA ASP A 406 -9.13 -14.66 -11.16
C ASP A 406 -8.48 -15.91 -10.60
N ILE A 407 -7.69 -15.76 -9.53
CA ILE A 407 -6.87 -16.85 -8.97
C ILE A 407 -7.73 -17.91 -8.29
N VAL A 408 -8.74 -17.51 -7.50
CA VAL A 408 -9.61 -18.43 -6.75
C VAL A 408 -10.31 -19.46 -7.65
N LYS A 409 -10.57 -19.13 -8.92
CA LYS A 409 -11.13 -20.06 -9.91
C LYS A 409 -10.28 -21.33 -10.06
N PHE A 410 -8.98 -21.23 -9.87
CA PHE A 410 -8.01 -22.31 -10.06
C PHE A 410 -7.45 -22.85 -8.75
N THR A 411 -7.49 -22.07 -7.66
CA THR A 411 -6.74 -22.39 -6.43
C THR A 411 -7.61 -22.76 -5.24
N LYS A 412 -8.94 -22.76 -5.37
CA LYS A 412 -9.91 -22.99 -4.28
C LYS A 412 -9.67 -24.22 -3.40
N GLU A 413 -8.95 -25.23 -3.90
CA GLU A 413 -8.70 -26.49 -3.19
C GLU A 413 -7.59 -26.35 -2.13
N TYR A 414 -6.65 -25.42 -2.34
CA TYR A 414 -5.42 -25.33 -1.56
C TYR A 414 -5.00 -23.93 -1.14
N LEU A 415 -5.62 -22.87 -1.69
CA LEU A 415 -5.27 -21.49 -1.40
C LEU A 415 -6.53 -20.65 -1.14
N GLU A 416 -6.54 -19.98 0.00
CA GLU A 416 -7.52 -18.95 0.34
C GLU A 416 -6.80 -17.62 0.57
N ILE A 417 -7.26 -16.56 -0.07
CA ILE A 417 -6.69 -15.20 0.06
C ILE A 417 -7.84 -14.25 0.36
N GLY A 418 -7.69 -13.41 1.38
CA GLY A 418 -8.72 -12.43 1.68
C GLY A 418 -8.32 -11.41 2.74
N ARG A 419 -9.14 -10.36 2.81
CA ARG A 419 -9.07 -9.34 3.84
C ARG A 419 -9.58 -9.91 5.16
N MET A 420 -8.84 -9.64 6.23
CA MET A 420 -9.26 -9.96 7.58
C MET A 420 -10.38 -9.04 8.06
N GLN A 421 -11.35 -9.62 8.75
CA GLN A 421 -12.41 -8.89 9.43
C GLN A 421 -12.10 -8.81 10.92
N PHE A 422 -12.12 -7.59 11.44
CA PHE A 422 -12.09 -7.31 12.86
C PHE A 422 -13.53 -7.08 13.30
N SER A 423 -13.99 -7.75 14.35
CA SER A 423 -15.26 -7.37 14.97
C SER A 423 -15.13 -5.96 15.56
N GLU A 424 -16.16 -5.13 15.44
CA GLU A 424 -16.18 -3.74 15.94
C GLU A 424 -16.09 -3.62 17.48
N GLU A 425 -15.84 -4.71 18.22
CA GLU A 425 -15.86 -4.77 19.68
C GLU A 425 -14.48 -4.96 20.34
N ALA A 426 -13.38 -4.58 19.69
CA ALA A 426 -12.09 -4.45 20.37
C ALA A 426 -11.68 -2.96 20.40
N PRO A 427 -11.54 -2.35 21.60
CA PRO A 427 -11.18 -0.95 21.70
C PRO A 427 -9.82 -0.72 21.07
N GLN A 428 -9.74 0.29 20.21
CA GLN A 428 -8.49 0.89 19.80
C GLN A 428 -7.76 1.32 21.08
N VAL A 429 -6.73 0.57 21.46
CA VAL A 429 -5.79 1.01 22.48
C VAL A 429 -4.96 2.11 21.82
N VAL A 430 -5.25 3.34 22.24
CA VAL A 430 -4.57 4.59 21.87
C VAL A 430 -3.12 4.57 22.32
#